data_AF-A0A1F7IFY7-F1
#
_entry.id   AF-A0A1F7IFY7-F1
#
_cell.length_a   1.000
_cell.length_b   1.000
_cell.length_c   1.000
_cell.angle_alpha   90.00
_cell.angle_beta   90.00
_cell.angle_gamma   90.00
#
_symmetry.space_group_name_H-M   'P 1'
#
loop_
_entity.id
_entity.type
_entity.pdbx_description
1 polymer ?
#
loop_
_entity_poly.entity_id
_entity_poly.type
_entity_poly.pdbx_seq_one_letter_code
_entity_poly.pdbx_strand_id
1 'polypeptide(L)' 'MLQSTVKTPKQKEILAQFYSNLALVVIAGGIVTPLLTSIGKIDLFILRSLVSIGGAVALINLSLKFLK' A
#
# COMPACT_ATOMS: atom_id res chain seq x y z
N MET A 1 -1.26 -14.59 31.87
CA MET A 1 -0.20 -13.61 31.53
C MET A 1 0.13 -13.77 30.06
N LEU A 2 -0.40 -12.89 29.20
CA LEU A 2 -0.19 -12.94 27.75
C LEU A 2 1.26 -12.57 27.46
N GLN A 3 2.08 -13.57 27.14
CA GLN A 3 3.47 -13.37 26.77
C GLN A 3 3.55 -12.40 25.59
N SER A 4 4.30 -11.33 25.85
CA SER A 4 4.76 -10.31 24.93
C SER A 4 4.97 -10.84 23.51
N THR A 5 4.26 -10.25 22.56
CA THR A 5 4.45 -10.39 21.12
C THR A 5 5.86 -9.97 20.72
N VAL A 6 6.83 -10.86 20.92
CA VAL A 6 8.13 -10.76 20.28
C VAL A 6 7.88 -11.03 18.80
N LYS A 7 7.67 -9.96 18.02
CA LYS A 7 7.67 -10.04 16.57
C LYS A 7 9.05 -10.52 16.16
N THR A 8 9.18 -11.84 15.98
CA THR A 8 10.41 -12.45 15.48
C THR A 8 10.81 -11.74 14.17
N PRO A 9 12.12 -11.60 13.87
CA PRO A 9 12.59 -10.89 12.69
C PRO A 9 11.91 -11.38 11.40
N LYS A 10 11.63 -12.69 11.28
CA LYS A 10 10.83 -13.27 10.19
C LYS A 10 9.41 -12.71 10.09
N GLN A 11 8.73 -12.47 11.22
CA GLN A 11 7.38 -11.91 11.23
C GLN A 11 7.37 -10.44 10.79
N LYS A 12 8.41 -9.67 11.15
CA LYS A 12 8.58 -8.30 10.65
C LYS A 12 8.82 -8.28 9.13
N GLU A 13 9.63 -9.20 8.63
CA GLU A 13 9.95 -9.33 7.20
C GLU A 13 8.72 -9.73 6.36
N ILE A 14 7.94 -10.73 6.80
CA ILE A 14 6.69 -11.13 6.15
C ILE A 14 5.70 -9.97 6.11
N LEU A 15 5.58 -9.23 7.22
CA LEU A 15 4.67 -8.09 7.31
C LEU A 15 5.13 -6.93 6.41
N ALA A 16 6.44 -6.68 6.32
CA ALA A 16 7.00 -5.69 5.41
C ALA A 16 6.76 -6.07 3.94
N GLN A 17 6.96 -7.34 3.57
CA GLN A 17 6.63 -7.84 2.22
C GLN A 17 5.14 -7.72 1.90
N PHE A 18 4.26 -8.07 2.85
CA PHE A 18 2.82 -7.93 2.68
C PHE A 18 2.41 -6.48 2.39
N TYR A 19 2.89 -5.52 3.18
CA TYR A 19 2.59 -4.11 2.95
C TYR A 19 3.21 -3.56 1.66
N SER A 20 4.39 -4.06 1.26
CA SER A 20 5.04 -3.69 0.00
C SER A 20 4.22 -4.17 -1.21
N ASN A 21 3.76 -5.42 -1.18
CA ASN A 21 2.90 -5.98 -2.23
C ASN A 21 1.53 -5.30 -2.24
N LEU A 22 0.97 -4.98 -1.08
CA LEU A 22 -0.29 -4.25 -0.98
C LEU A 22 -0.18 -2.83 -1.55
N ALA A 23 0.94 -2.14 -1.32
CA ALA A 23 1.20 -0.83 -1.93
C ALA A 23 1.24 -0.93 -3.46
N LEU A 24 1.87 -1.98 -4.01
CA LEU A 24 1.88 -2.24 -5.45
C LEU A 24 0.46 -2.45 -6.00
N VAL A 25 -0.38 -3.22 -5.29
CA VAL A 25 -1.78 -3.45 -5.67
C VAL A 25 -2.60 -2.17 -5.61
N VAL A 26 -2.39 -1.31 -4.61
CA VAL A 26 -3.08 -0.02 -4.48
C VAL A 26 -2.70 0.94 -5.61
N ILE A 27 -1.43 0.95 -6.02
CA ILE A 27 -0.97 1.71 -7.19
C ILE A 27 -1.60 1.14 -8.48
N ALA A 28 -1.53 -0.18 -8.67
CA ALA A 28 -2.10 -0.83 -9.85
C ALA A 28 -3.62 -0.64 -9.94
N GLY A 29 -4.37 -0.82 -8.87
CA GLY A 29 -5.83 -0.61 -8.85
C GLY A 29 -6.23 0.86 -8.95
N GLY A 30 -5.40 1.77 -8.42
CA GLY A 30 -5.64 3.21 -8.48
C GLY A 30 -5.38 3.83 -9.86
N ILE A 31 -4.46 3.24 -10.63
CA ILE A 31 -4.03 3.77 -11.93
C ILE A 31 -4.60 2.92 -13.07
N VAL A 32 -4.44 1.60 -13.05
CA VAL A 32 -4.78 0.72 -14.18
C VAL A 32 -6.29 0.53 -14.33
N THR A 33 -7.01 0.33 -13.21
CA THR A 33 -8.47 0.12 -13.26
C THR A 33 -9.21 1.34 -13.83
N PRO A 34 -8.95 2.59 -13.40
CA PRO A 34 -9.58 3.74 -14.03
C PRO A 34 -9.01 4.06 -15.42
N LEU A 35 -7.79 3.63 -15.79
CA LEU A 35 -7.34 3.71 -17.19
C LEU A 35 -8.23 2.87 -18.12
N LEU A 36 -8.67 1.69 -17.66
CA LEU A 36 -9.51 0.77 -18.42
C LEU A 36 -11.00 1.13 -18.37
N THR A 37 -11.48 1.80 -17.32
CA THR A 37 -12.90 2.13 -17.13
C THR A 37 -13.25 3.60 -17.39
N SER A 38 -12.29 4.52 -17.44
CA SER A 38 -12.56 5.96 -17.49
C SER A 38 -12.18 6.57 -18.84
N ILE A 39 -12.96 6.25 -19.87
CA ILE A 39 -13.10 7.12 -21.04
C ILE A 39 -14.00 8.28 -20.60
N GLY A 40 -13.44 9.39 -20.11
CA GLY A 40 -14.17 10.66 -20.02
C GLY A 40 -14.16 11.45 -18.71
N LYS A 41 -13.48 11.02 -17.63
CA LYS A 41 -13.36 11.83 -16.40
C LYS A 41 -11.92 11.87 -15.89
N ILE A 42 -11.11 12.70 -16.56
CA ILE A 42 -9.70 12.95 -16.24
C ILE A 42 -9.53 13.45 -14.80
N ASP A 43 -10.40 14.33 -14.31
CA ASP A 43 -10.32 14.85 -12.94
C ASP A 43 -10.50 13.74 -11.88
N LEU A 44 -11.42 12.81 -12.12
CA LEU A 44 -11.66 11.68 -11.23
C LEU A 44 -10.48 10.70 -11.25
N PHE A 45 -9.82 10.55 -12.40
CA PHE A 45 -8.60 9.75 -12.55
C PHE A 45 -7.42 10.36 -11.79
N ILE A 46 -7.22 11.68 -11.90
CA ILE A 46 -6.15 12.40 -11.20
C ILE A 46 -6.36 12.30 -9.69
N LEU A 47 -7.60 12.53 -9.21
CA LEU A 47 -7.92 12.46 -7.79
C LEU A 47 -7.71 11.04 -7.23
N ARG A 48 -8.18 9.99 -7.94
CA ARG A 48 -7.94 8.59 -7.53
C ARG A 48 -6.46 8.23 -7.53
N SER A 49 -5.72 8.68 -8.55
CA SER A 49 -4.28 8.41 -8.65
C SER A 49 -3.51 9.05 -7.50
N LEU A 50 -3.83 10.31 -7.15
CA LEU A 50 -3.24 11.00 -6.00
C LEU A 50 -3.54 10.29 -4.68
N VAL A 51 -4.77 9.84 -4.48
CA VAL A 51 -5.17 9.08 -3.27
C VAL A 51 -4.43 7.73 -3.20
N SER A 52 -4.32 7.01 -4.31
CA SER A 52 -3.58 5.74 -4.35
C SER A 52 -2.07 5.93 -4.12
N ILE A 53 -1.47 6.97 -4.68
CA ILE A 53 -0.06 7.29 -4.43
C ILE A 53 0.14 7.66 -2.95
N GLY A 54 -0.72 8.50 -2.39
CA GLY A 54 -0.67 8.86 -0.96
C GLY A 54 -0.84 7.64 -0.05
N GLY A 55 -1.77 6.74 -0.37
CA GLY A 55 -1.97 5.48 0.35
C GLY A 55 -0.77 4.54 0.27
N ALA A 56 -0.16 4.43 -0.92
CA ALA A 56 1.06 3.64 -1.11
C ALA A 56 2.24 4.18 -0.31
N VAL A 57 2.42 5.50 -0.26
CA VAL A 57 3.46 6.15 0.56
C VAL A 57 3.22 5.89 2.05
N ALA A 58 1.97 5.94 2.52
CA ALA A 58 1.64 5.61 3.90
C ALA A 58 1.95 4.14 4.24
N LEU A 59 1.62 3.21 3.33
CA LEU A 59 1.93 1.78 3.46
C LEU A 59 3.44 1.50 3.48
N ILE A 60 4.21 2.18 2.63
CA ILE A 60 5.68 2.07 2.62
C ILE A 60 6.28 2.64 3.91
N ASN A 61 5.79 3.78 4.39
CA ASN A 61 6.23 4.32 5.69
C ASN A 61 5.90 3.37 6.84
N LEU A 62 4.73 2.73 6.80
CA LEU A 62 4.33 1.75 7.80
C LEU A 62 5.21 0.49 7.75
N SER A 63 5.55 0.00 6.54
CA SER A 63 6.45 -1.16 6.38
C SER A 63 7.86 -0.85 6.89
N LEU A 64 8.40 0.34 6.59
CA LEU A 64 9.68 0.81 7.11
C LEU A 64 9.68 0.93 8.65
N LYS A 65 8.56 1.36 9.24
CA LYS A 65 8.41 1.43 10.70
C LYS A 65 8.37 0.04 11.37
N PHE A 66 7.91 -0.99 10.67
CA PHE A 66 7.99 -2.37 11.15
C PHE A 66 9.35 -3.02 10.93
N LEU A 67 10.10 -2.57 9.92
CA LEU A 67 11.43 -3.08 9.60
C LEU A 67 12.53 -2.49 10.51
N LYS A 68 12.38 -1.24 10.97
CA LYS A 68 13.18 -0.66 12.06
C LYS A 68 12.87 -1.32 13.42
#